data_AF-A0A2P1PWL5-F1
#
_entry.id   AF-A0A2P1PWL5-F1
#
_cell.length_a   1.000
_cell.length_b   1.000
_cell.length_c   1.000
_cell.angle_alpha   90.00
_cell.angle_beta   90.00
_cell.angle_gamma   90.00
#
_symmetry.space_group_name_H-M   'P 1'
#
loop_
_entity.id
_entity.type
_entity.pdbx_description
1 polymer ?
#
loop_
_entity_poly.entity_id
_entity_poly.type
_entity_poly.pdbx_seq_one_letter_code
_entity_poly.pdbx_strand_id
1 'polypeptide(L)'
;MNQRTPPRRSRVRRLRKKLYVDEFQVLGFELKLQRQENESADADNAFWNDFLREAIESSGLTYGGADDGFVVPQSRRSATEADRHWVAAWLQSRPDVEHFEVGPLIDATYAPEDVRDLYVPDVVRPYQKLVAGWRKRRGPSN
;
A
#
# COMPACT_ATOMS: atom_id res chain seq x y z
N MET A 1 33.85 -10.18 -2.01
CA MET A 1 32.54 -10.10 -2.68
C MET A 1 32.36 -8.72 -3.28
N ASN A 2 32.36 -8.60 -4.62
CA ASN A 2 32.09 -7.33 -5.30
C ASN A 2 30.59 -7.20 -5.57
N GLN A 3 29.90 -6.41 -4.74
CA GLN A 3 28.52 -5.99 -4.97
C GLN A 3 28.51 -5.00 -6.15
N ARG A 4 28.18 -5.47 -7.36
CA ARG A 4 27.94 -4.60 -8.53
C ARG A 4 26.52 -4.06 -8.44
N THR A 5 26.33 -2.91 -7.79
CA THR A 5 25.04 -2.19 -7.83
C THR A 5 24.93 -1.44 -9.16
N PRO A 6 23.97 -1.77 -10.04
CA PRO A 6 23.76 -1.00 -11.27
C PRO A 6 23.20 0.40 -10.95
N PRO A 7 23.55 1.45 -11.72
CA PRO A 7 23.24 2.83 -11.37
C PRO A 7 21.75 3.15 -11.55
N ARG A 8 21.11 3.72 -10.51
CA ARG A 8 19.76 4.31 -10.56
C ARG A 8 19.72 5.39 -11.66
N ARG A 9 19.24 5.06 -12.86
CA ARG A 9 18.97 6.06 -13.91
C ARG A 9 18.02 7.13 -13.34
N SER A 10 18.31 8.41 -13.56
CA SER A 10 17.49 9.51 -13.07
C SER A 10 16.10 9.46 -13.72
N ARG A 11 15.13 8.87 -13.03
CA ARG A 11 13.72 8.87 -13.47
C ARG A 11 13.20 10.29 -13.35
N VAL A 12 12.60 10.84 -14.41
CA VAL A 12 11.93 12.15 -14.31
C VAL A 12 10.74 12.08 -13.35
N ARG A 13 10.40 13.21 -12.71
CA ARG A 13 9.34 13.30 -11.68
C ARG A 13 8.01 12.67 -12.11
N ARG A 14 7.61 12.85 -13.38
CA ARG A 14 6.39 12.25 -13.93
C ARG A 14 6.41 10.72 -13.92
N LEU A 15 7.56 10.10 -14.21
CA LEU A 15 7.71 8.64 -14.21
C LEU A 15 7.74 8.10 -12.77
N ARG A 16 8.40 8.79 -11.84
CA ARG A 16 8.40 8.42 -10.42
C ARG A 16 6.99 8.41 -9.83
N LYS A 17 6.19 9.43 -10.16
CA LYS A 17 4.77 9.49 -9.79
C LYS A 17 3.94 8.36 -10.40
N LYS A 18 4.17 8.03 -11.67
CA LYS A 18 3.43 6.97 -12.37
C LYS A 18 3.70 5.59 -11.76
N LEU A 19 4.92 5.36 -11.31
CA LEU A 19 5.36 4.09 -10.71
C LEU A 19 5.24 4.08 -9.18
N TYR A 20 4.80 5.15 -8.52
CA TYR A 20 4.73 5.23 -7.05
C TYR A 20 6.05 4.89 -6.34
N VAL A 21 7.15 5.42 -6.88
CA VAL A 21 8.50 5.21 -6.35
C VAL A 21 9.10 6.52 -5.83
N ASP A 22 10.16 6.40 -5.03
CA ASP A 22 10.90 7.52 -4.47
C ASP A 22 9.96 8.45 -3.66
N GLU A 23 9.81 9.72 -4.02
CA GLU A 23 8.97 10.66 -3.27
C GLU A 23 7.45 10.39 -3.37
N PHE A 24 7.04 9.38 -4.15
CA PHE A 24 5.64 8.97 -4.32
C PHE A 24 5.35 7.59 -3.74
N GLN A 25 6.34 6.98 -3.06
CA GLN A 25 6.14 5.71 -2.36
C GLN A 25 5.16 5.88 -1.21
N VAL A 26 4.29 4.89 -1.05
CA VAL A 26 3.34 4.80 0.06
C VAL A 26 3.68 3.55 0.86
N LEU A 27 4.02 3.75 2.13
CA LEU A 27 4.22 2.65 3.07
C LEU A 27 2.92 2.31 3.79
N GLY A 28 2.72 1.02 4.03
CA GLY A 28 1.71 0.45 4.91
C GLY A 28 2.32 -0.64 5.76
N PHE A 29 1.49 -1.38 6.50
CA PHE A 29 1.95 -2.51 7.29
C PHE A 29 0.89 -3.59 7.37
N GLU A 30 1.35 -4.83 7.51
CA GLU A 30 0.49 -5.99 7.73
C GLU A 30 -0.04 -5.98 9.17
N LEU A 31 -1.27 -6.44 9.32
CA LEU A 31 -1.88 -6.69 10.61
C LEU A 31 -2.46 -8.10 10.59
N LYS A 32 -2.09 -8.90 11.59
CA LYS A 32 -2.70 -10.20 11.84
C LYS A 32 -3.38 -10.17 13.19
N LEU A 33 -4.59 -10.70 13.25
CA LEU A 33 -5.44 -10.74 14.43
C LEU A 33 -5.84 -12.18 14.70
N GLN A 34 -5.81 -12.55 15.97
CA GLN A 34 -6.46 -13.75 16.48
C GLN A 34 -7.41 -13.27 17.57
N ARG A 35 -8.69 -13.54 17.37
CA ARG A 35 -9.77 -13.12 18.26
C ARG A 35 -10.39 -14.38 18.86
N GLN A 36 -10.92 -14.25 20.07
CA GLN A 36 -11.65 -15.34 20.68
C GLN A 36 -12.85 -15.70 19.80
N GLU A 37 -13.10 -16.99 19.65
CA GLU A 37 -14.25 -17.47 18.89
C GLU A 37 -15.53 -17.03 19.62
N ASN A 38 -16.26 -16.09 19.01
CA ASN A 38 -17.52 -15.60 19.53
C ASN A 38 -18.67 -16.35 18.84
N GLU A 39 -19.66 -16.78 19.62
CA GLU A 39 -20.85 -17.47 19.09
C GLU A 39 -21.83 -16.52 18.39
N SER A 40 -21.66 -15.19 18.55
CA SER A 40 -22.58 -14.17 18.03
C SER A 40 -21.96 -13.32 16.92
N ALA A 41 -22.55 -13.39 15.72
CA ALA A 41 -22.19 -12.56 14.57
C ALA A 41 -22.33 -11.04 14.84
N ASP A 42 -23.23 -10.65 15.75
CA ASP A 42 -23.41 -9.24 16.11
C ASP A 42 -22.21 -8.71 16.92
N ALA A 43 -21.62 -9.55 17.78
CA ALA A 43 -20.42 -9.20 18.53
C ALA A 43 -19.21 -9.03 17.61
N ASP A 44 -19.07 -9.91 16.60
CA ASP A 44 -18.04 -9.78 15.58
C ASP A 44 -18.19 -8.50 14.76
N ASN A 45 -19.40 -8.19 14.29
CA ASN A 45 -19.65 -6.96 13.56
C ASN A 45 -19.38 -5.71 14.42
N ALA A 46 -19.74 -5.75 15.70
CA ALA A 46 -19.46 -4.66 16.63
C ALA A 46 -17.95 -4.41 16.78
N PHE A 47 -17.16 -5.47 16.94
CA PHE A 47 -15.70 -5.36 16.98
C PHE A 47 -15.15 -4.69 15.72
N TRP A 48 -15.53 -5.16 14.53
CA TRP A 48 -15.02 -4.59 13.27
C TRP A 48 -15.43 -3.13 13.10
N ASN A 49 -16.65 -2.77 13.47
CA ASN A 49 -17.11 -1.38 13.43
C ASN A 49 -16.32 -0.47 14.37
N ASP A 50 -16.07 -0.92 15.60
CA ASP A 50 -15.29 -0.17 16.58
C ASP A 50 -13.82 -0.07 16.15
N PHE A 51 -13.23 -1.16 15.67
CA PHE A 51 -11.86 -1.18 15.13
C PHE A 51 -11.69 -0.20 13.97
N LEU A 52 -12.57 -0.27 12.97
CA LEU A 52 -12.52 0.62 11.82
C LEU A 52 -12.69 2.08 12.23
N ARG A 53 -13.69 2.39 13.06
CA ARG A 53 -13.98 3.77 13.48
C ARG A 53 -12.88 4.36 14.38
N GLU A 54 -12.43 3.60 15.37
CA GLU A 54 -11.64 4.12 16.49
C GLU A 54 -10.14 3.91 16.32
N ALA A 55 -9.70 2.79 15.73
CA ALA A 55 -8.29 2.52 15.52
C ALA A 55 -7.81 3.03 14.16
N ILE A 56 -8.60 2.80 13.11
CA ILE A 56 -8.19 3.02 11.72
C ILE A 56 -8.57 4.41 11.23
N GLU A 57 -9.86 4.72 11.15
CA GLU A 57 -10.38 5.97 10.57
C GLU A 57 -10.00 7.20 11.39
N SER A 58 -9.98 7.09 12.73
CA SER A 58 -9.58 8.18 13.65
C SER A 58 -8.16 8.69 13.39
N SER A 59 -7.27 7.81 12.88
CA SER A 59 -5.89 8.11 12.53
C SER A 59 -5.70 8.39 11.03
N GLY A 60 -6.79 8.51 10.28
CA GLY A 60 -6.75 8.72 8.83
C GLY A 60 -6.15 7.55 8.07
N LEU A 61 -6.29 6.34 8.61
CA LEU A 61 -5.86 5.09 8.00
C LEU A 61 -7.03 4.40 7.30
N THR A 62 -6.73 3.35 6.56
CA THR A 62 -7.68 2.45 5.91
C THR A 62 -7.15 1.03 6.07
N TYR A 63 -8.06 0.12 6.39
CA TYR A 63 -7.78 -1.29 6.56
C TYR A 63 -8.49 -2.10 5.49
N GLY A 64 -7.80 -3.07 4.91
CA GLY A 64 -8.38 -4.06 4.01
C GLY A 64 -7.99 -5.46 4.45
N GLY A 65 -8.97 -6.30 4.73
CA GLY A 65 -8.76 -7.66 5.20
C GLY A 65 -9.85 -8.10 6.19
N ALA A 66 -9.62 -9.25 6.79
CA ALA A 66 -10.38 -9.75 7.93
C ALA A 66 -9.39 -9.93 9.08
N ASP A 67 -9.19 -11.14 9.58
CA ASP A 67 -8.21 -11.40 10.63
C ASP A 67 -6.76 -11.15 10.14
N ASP A 68 -6.47 -11.47 8.88
CA ASP A 68 -5.27 -11.03 8.18
C ASP A 68 -5.60 -9.88 7.22
N GLY A 69 -4.82 -8.81 7.29
CA GLY A 69 -5.05 -7.65 6.43
C GLY A 69 -3.89 -6.66 6.39
N PHE A 70 -4.15 -5.55 5.72
CA PHE A 70 -3.16 -4.52 5.46
C PHE A 70 -3.69 -3.13 5.78
N VAL A 71 -2.87 -2.33 6.43
CA VAL A 71 -3.19 -0.95 6.83
C VAL A 71 -2.39 0.04 5.99
N VAL A 72 -3.08 1.02 5.40
CA VAL A 72 -2.47 2.14 4.65
C VAL A 72 -3.13 3.47 5.02
N PRO A 73 -2.42 4.61 4.92
CA PRO A 73 -3.06 5.91 5.08
C PRO A 73 -4.08 6.18 3.97
N GLN A 74 -5.19 6.85 4.31
CA GLN A 74 -6.20 7.28 3.33
C GLN A 74 -5.67 8.37 2.39
N SER A 75 -4.73 9.18 2.88
CA SER A 75 -4.04 10.22 2.09
C SER A 75 -2.81 9.67 1.38
N ARG A 76 -2.21 10.45 0.46
CA ARG A 76 -0.95 10.07 -0.24
C ARG A 76 0.31 10.16 0.63
N ARG A 77 0.19 10.01 1.94
CA ARG A 77 1.33 9.91 2.85
C ARG A 77 1.68 8.43 3.05
N SER A 78 2.89 8.17 3.52
CA SER A 78 3.30 6.84 4.01
C SER A 78 2.93 6.67 5.48
N ALA A 79 2.52 5.47 5.89
CA ALA A 79 2.34 5.13 7.30
C ALA A 79 3.65 5.32 8.09
N THR A 80 3.52 5.58 9.37
CA THR A 80 4.61 5.88 10.30
C THR A 80 4.64 4.89 11.45
N GLU A 81 5.75 4.86 12.18
CA GLU A 81 5.87 4.11 13.43
C GLU A 81 4.78 4.48 14.44
N ALA A 82 4.40 5.77 14.50
CA ALA A 82 3.35 6.24 15.39
C ALA A 82 1.99 5.62 15.04
N ASP A 83 1.69 5.45 13.75
CA ASP A 83 0.46 4.79 13.30
C ASP A 83 0.43 3.33 13.74
N ARG A 84 1.56 2.62 13.63
CA ARG A 84 1.67 1.23 14.08
C ARG A 84 1.47 1.11 15.58
N HIS A 85 2.11 1.99 16.35
CA HIS A 85 1.99 2.01 17.80
C HIS A 85 0.57 2.36 18.25
N TRP A 86 -0.11 3.28 17.56
CA TRP A 86 -1.50 3.60 17.81
C TRP A 86 -2.40 2.38 17.65
N VAL A 87 -2.33 1.71 16.49
CA VAL A 87 -3.14 0.52 16.22
C VAL A 87 -2.82 -0.61 17.20
N ALA A 88 -1.54 -0.85 17.49
CA ALA A 88 -1.12 -1.85 18.47
C ALA A 88 -1.65 -1.55 19.88
N ALA A 89 -1.61 -0.29 20.32
CA ALA A 89 -2.12 0.11 21.62
C ALA A 89 -3.64 -0.06 21.71
N TRP A 90 -4.38 0.26 20.64
CA TRP A 90 -5.82 0.03 20.59
C TRP A 90 -6.13 -1.46 20.72
N LEU A 91 -5.46 -2.32 19.94
CA LEU A 91 -5.66 -3.78 19.99
C LEU A 91 -5.28 -4.37 21.35
N GLN A 92 -4.21 -3.90 21.98
CA GLN A 92 -3.78 -4.36 23.31
C GLN A 92 -4.79 -4.00 24.41
N SER A 93 -5.58 -2.94 24.22
CA SER A 93 -6.59 -2.51 25.20
C SER A 93 -7.89 -3.34 25.14
N ARG A 94 -8.01 -4.23 24.14
CA ARG A 94 -9.24 -4.97 23.84
C ARG A 94 -9.21 -6.38 24.45
N PRO A 95 -10.19 -6.76 25.29
CA PRO A 95 -10.22 -8.08 25.92
C PRO A 95 -10.63 -9.21 24.96
N ASP A 96 -11.24 -8.87 23.82
CA ASP A 96 -11.71 -9.76 22.76
C ASP A 96 -10.62 -10.12 21.73
N VAL A 97 -9.43 -9.54 21.86
CA VAL A 97 -8.24 -9.90 21.06
C VAL A 97 -7.38 -10.88 21.86
N GLU A 98 -7.18 -12.08 21.33
CA GLU A 98 -6.32 -13.11 21.94
C GLU A 98 -4.85 -12.85 21.61
N HIS A 99 -4.57 -12.58 20.33
CA HIS A 99 -3.23 -12.29 19.85
C HIS A 99 -3.28 -11.34 18.66
N PHE A 100 -2.24 -10.55 18.47
CA PHE A 100 -2.08 -9.74 17.27
C PHE A 100 -0.61 -9.55 16.91
N GLU A 101 -0.34 -9.38 15.61
CA GLU A 101 0.97 -9.07 15.07
C GLU A 101 0.87 -7.83 14.18
N VAL A 102 1.64 -6.79 14.50
CA VAL A 102 1.78 -5.60 13.65
C VAL A 102 3.12 -5.68 12.93
N GLY A 103 3.06 -5.86 11.61
CA GLY A 103 4.24 -5.99 10.76
C GLY A 103 5.05 -4.70 10.62
N PRO A 104 6.25 -4.79 10.03
CA PRO A 104 7.06 -3.61 9.71
C PRO A 104 6.39 -2.75 8.62
N LEU A 105 6.87 -1.52 8.47
CA LEU A 105 6.47 -0.68 7.33
C LEU A 105 7.05 -1.25 6.03
N ILE A 106 6.18 -1.56 5.08
CA ILE A 106 6.53 -2.09 3.75
C ILE A 106 5.84 -1.28 2.64
N ASP A 107 6.33 -1.44 1.41
CA ASP A 107 5.75 -0.79 0.24
C ASP A 107 4.33 -1.33 -0.04
N ALA A 108 3.34 -0.44 -0.09
CA ALA A 108 1.94 -0.83 -0.29
C ALA A 108 1.60 -1.12 -1.77
N THR A 109 2.51 -0.86 -2.71
CA THR A 109 2.29 -0.99 -4.16
C THR A 109 2.96 -2.23 -4.73
N TYR A 110 4.12 -2.62 -4.19
CA TYR A 110 4.95 -3.70 -4.72
C TYR A 110 5.23 -4.75 -3.65
N ALA A 111 4.99 -6.03 -3.97
CA ALA A 111 5.36 -7.11 -3.08
C ALA A 111 6.90 -7.15 -2.90
N PRO A 112 7.41 -7.66 -1.77
CA PRO A 112 8.85 -7.80 -1.52
C PRO A 112 9.61 -8.56 -2.62
N GLU A 113 8.92 -9.46 -3.32
CA GLU A 113 9.46 -10.23 -4.46
C GLU A 113 9.51 -9.41 -5.75
N ASP A 114 8.51 -8.54 -5.97
CA ASP A 114 8.33 -7.76 -7.21
C ASP A 114 9.38 -6.67 -7.39
N VAL A 115 9.97 -6.18 -6.30
CA VAL A 115 11.00 -5.11 -6.35
C VAL A 115 12.31 -5.57 -6.98
N ARG A 116 12.55 -6.88 -7.11
CA ARG A 116 13.72 -7.43 -7.82
C ARG A 116 13.57 -7.34 -9.33
N ASP A 117 12.36 -7.51 -9.85
CA ASP A 117 12.10 -7.57 -11.30
C ASP A 117 11.66 -6.22 -11.90
N LEU A 118 11.30 -5.22 -11.09
CA LEU A 118 10.96 -3.88 -11.58
C LEU A 118 12.17 -3.03 -12.02
N TYR A 119 13.37 -3.61 -12.06
CA TYR A 119 14.47 -3.13 -12.89
C TYR A 119 14.41 -3.74 -14.30
N VAL A 120 13.23 -3.77 -14.93
CA VAL A 120 13.13 -3.86 -16.39
C VAL A 120 13.26 -2.46 -16.96
N PRO A 121 14.26 -2.15 -17.81
CA PRO A 121 14.37 -0.85 -18.49
C PRO A 121 13.12 -0.43 -19.28
N ASP A 122 12.21 -1.38 -19.55
CA ASP A 122 11.15 -1.28 -20.55
C ASP A 122 9.72 -1.54 -20.05
N VAL A 123 9.45 -1.62 -18.74
CA VAL A 123 8.04 -1.68 -18.25
C VAL A 123 7.44 -0.28 -18.17
N VAL A 124 7.45 0.40 -19.32
CA VAL A 124 6.29 1.16 -19.75
C VAL A 124 5.31 0.12 -20.25
N ARG A 125 4.27 -0.25 -19.46
CA ARG A 125 3.06 -0.85 -20.07
C ARG A 125 2.72 0.01 -21.29
N PRO A 126 2.66 -0.55 -22.52
CA PRO A 126 2.72 0.23 -23.73
C PRO A 126 1.47 1.08 -23.84
N TYR A 127 1.58 2.36 -23.49
CA TYR A 127 0.65 3.37 -23.98
C TYR A 127 1.01 3.70 -25.44
N GLN A 128 1.14 2.67 -26.28
CA GLN A 128 1.30 2.74 -27.73
C GLN A 128 -0.01 2.44 -28.46
N LYS A 129 -1.15 2.64 -27.79
CA LYS A 129 -2.45 2.78 -28.46
C LYS A 129 -3.23 3.95 -27.86
N LEU A 130 -2.70 5.18 -27.99
CA LEU A 130 -3.49 6.42 -27.93
C LEU A 130 -2.77 7.67 -28.49
N VAL A 131 -1.62 7.52 -29.18
CA VAL A 131 -1.01 8.61 -29.96
C VAL A 131 -0.67 8.22 -31.41
N ALA A 132 -1.01 6.99 -31.83
CA ALA A 132 -0.88 6.54 -33.22
C ALA A 132 -2.09 6.90 -34.11
N GLY A 133 -3.05 7.68 -33.60
CA GLY A 133 -4.25 8.13 -34.34
C GLY A 133 -4.23 9.61 -34.79
N TRP A 134 -3.27 10.41 -34.33
CA TRP A 134 -3.28 11.86 -34.56
C TRP A 134 -2.32 12.36 -35.65
N ARG A 135 -1.51 11.48 -36.24
CA ARG A 135 -0.53 11.83 -37.28
C ARG A 135 -0.82 11.17 -38.63
N LYS A 136 -2.09 11.18 -39.06
CA LYS A 136 -2.49 10.82 -40.44
C LYS A 136 -3.58 11.74 -41.03
N ARG A 137 -3.57 13.02 -40.66
CA ARG A 137 -4.53 14.02 -41.18
C ARG A 137 -3.94 15.43 -41.42
N ARG A 138 -2.67 15.53 -41.81
CA ARG A 138 -2.13 16.72 -42.50
C ARG A 138 -0.99 16.31 -43.44
N GLY A 139 -1.32 16.12 -44.71
CA GLY A 139 -0.40 16.25 -45.83
C GLY A 139 -0.87 17.44 -46.69
N PRO A 140 0.04 18.17 -47.35
CA PRO A 140 -0.21 19.52 -47.86
C PRO A 140 -1.06 19.53 -49.13
N SER A 141 -1.77 20.65 -49.33
CA SER A 141 -2.37 21.06 -50.59
C SER A 141 -1.31 21.19 -51.68
N ASN A 142 -1.59 20.59 -52.83
CA ASN A 142 -1.21 21.14 -54.13
C ASN A 142 -2.35 20.83 -55.11
#